data_AF-A0A936VBS8-F1
#
_entry.id   AF-A0A936VBS8-F1
#
_cell.length_a   1.000
_cell.length_b   1.000
_cell.length_c   1.000
_cell.angle_alpha   90.00
_cell.angle_beta   90.00
_cell.angle_gamma   90.00
#
_symmetry.space_group_name_H-M   'P 1'
#
loop_
_entity.id
_entity.type
_entity.pdbx_description
1 polymer ?
#
loop_
_entity_poly.entity_id
_entity_poly.type
_entity_poly.pdbx_seq_one_letter_code
_entity_poly.pdbx_strand_id
1 'polypeptide(L)'
;MNDANVDASKVEEREAIVDADKLNADNLEEMQRMIGQQRKAQLESALGKTPETVAAERTQFLKSLVGYGAVFLIVGGIAILWGLLYFPAACAVAGYTRSFTATMNPLVGLDTIKRLGTSYILILVMGLLLAIAATLVSGVLSVIFSPFDLPSMGNLPAKAIGSLFGFYLSVVFSCIIGYALYKAADRLKLAR
;
A
#
# COMPACT_ATOMS: atom_id res chain seq x y z
N MET A 1 -10.41 50.92 63.06
CA MET A 1 -9.53 49.81 62.63
C MET A 1 -10.32 48.50 62.55
N ASN A 2 -11.52 48.52 61.95
CA ASN A 2 -12.38 47.32 61.84
C ASN A 2 -13.17 47.24 60.51
N ASP A 3 -13.26 48.32 59.74
CA ASP A 3 -14.07 48.32 58.50
C ASP A 3 -13.33 47.73 57.28
N ALA A 4 -11.99 47.82 57.22
CA ALA A 4 -11.20 47.30 56.10
C ALA A 4 -11.07 45.76 56.08
N ASN A 5 -11.21 45.10 57.24
CA ASN A 5 -11.12 43.65 57.36
C ASN A 5 -12.46 42.95 57.00
N VAL A 6 -13.58 43.65 57.19
CA VAL A 6 -14.93 43.16 56.85
C VAL A 6 -15.20 43.25 55.34
N ASP A 7 -14.52 44.14 54.64
CA ASP A 7 -14.67 44.32 53.18
C ASP A 7 -13.89 43.23 52.41
N ALA A 8 -12.65 42.93 52.83
CA ALA A 8 -11.83 41.89 52.20
C ALA A 8 -12.44 40.48 52.33
N SER A 9 -13.02 40.14 53.49
CA SER A 9 -13.68 38.84 53.67
C SER A 9 -14.94 38.68 52.83
N LYS A 10 -15.66 39.78 52.57
CA LYS A 10 -16.87 39.78 51.72
C LYS A 10 -16.54 39.67 50.24
N VAL A 11 -15.37 40.17 49.82
CA VAL A 11 -14.88 40.03 48.45
C VAL A 11 -14.45 38.59 48.19
N GLU A 12 -13.69 37.98 49.11
CA GLU A 12 -13.25 36.59 49.01
C GLU A 12 -14.44 35.60 49.04
N GLU A 13 -15.44 35.86 49.89
CA GLU A 13 -16.69 35.09 49.92
C GLU A 13 -17.51 35.24 48.62
N ARG A 14 -17.54 36.43 48.00
CA ARG A 14 -18.19 36.64 46.70
C ARG A 14 -17.45 35.96 45.56
N GLU A 15 -16.12 35.95 45.55
CA GLU A 15 -15.33 35.25 44.53
C GLU A 15 -15.51 33.73 44.61
N ALA A 16 -15.53 33.17 45.83
CA ALA A 16 -15.79 31.75 46.05
C ALA A 16 -17.22 31.34 45.61
N ILE A 17 -18.21 32.21 45.83
CA ILE A 17 -19.60 31.97 45.39
C ILE A 17 -19.70 32.02 43.85
N VAL A 18 -19.01 32.95 43.19
CA VAL A 18 -19.03 33.07 41.72
C VAL A 18 -18.30 31.90 41.04
N ASP A 19 -17.22 31.40 41.63
CA ASP A 19 -16.50 30.23 41.12
C ASP A 19 -17.31 28.94 41.29
N ALA A 20 -17.97 28.78 42.45
CA ALA A 20 -18.89 27.68 42.69
C ALA A 20 -20.10 27.70 41.73
N ASP A 21 -20.64 28.87 41.40
CA ASP A 21 -21.76 29.01 40.48
C ASP A 21 -21.37 28.69 39.03
N LYS A 22 -20.16 29.08 38.60
CA LYS A 22 -19.60 28.71 37.28
C LYS A 22 -19.37 27.20 37.16
N LEU A 23 -18.77 26.58 38.18
CA LEU A 23 -18.55 25.13 38.20
C LEU A 23 -19.88 24.37 38.13
N ASN A 24 -20.91 24.86 38.82
CA ASN A 24 -22.25 24.27 38.78
C ASN A 24 -22.92 24.47 37.41
N ALA A 25 -22.76 25.63 36.79
CA ALA A 25 -23.26 25.88 35.43
C ALA A 25 -22.59 24.97 34.39
N ASP A 26 -21.26 24.84 34.41
CA ASP A 26 -20.52 23.96 33.51
C ASP A 26 -20.91 22.48 33.70
N ASN A 27 -21.05 22.03 34.95
CA ASN A 27 -21.52 20.67 35.27
C ASN A 27 -22.96 20.43 34.80
N LEU A 28 -23.84 21.42 34.88
CA LEU A 28 -25.22 21.34 34.40
C LEU A 28 -25.28 21.29 32.87
N GLU A 29 -24.45 22.07 32.18
CA GLU A 29 -24.33 22.02 30.72
C GLU A 29 -23.78 20.68 30.23
N GLU A 30 -22.77 20.13 30.91
CA GLU A 30 -22.21 18.81 30.61
C GLU A 30 -23.25 17.69 30.87
N MET A 31 -24.00 17.79 31.96
CA MET A 31 -25.08 16.86 32.28
C MET A 31 -26.22 16.93 31.25
N GLN A 32 -26.61 18.13 30.80
CA GLN A 32 -27.60 18.31 29.74
C GLN A 32 -27.12 17.73 28.40
N ARG A 33 -25.84 17.88 28.06
CA ARG A 33 -25.22 17.25 26.89
C ARG A 33 -25.23 15.73 26.99
N MET A 34 -24.87 15.16 28.13
CA MET A 34 -24.93 13.72 28.37
C MET A 34 -26.35 13.16 28.27
N ILE A 35 -27.34 13.84 28.84
CA ILE A 35 -28.76 13.43 28.75
C ILE A 35 -29.24 13.47 27.29
N GLY A 36 -28.86 14.51 26.54
CA GLY A 36 -29.16 14.62 25.11
C GLY A 36 -28.55 13.47 24.30
N GLN A 37 -27.28 13.13 24.56
CA GLN A 37 -26.58 12.02 23.91
C GLN A 37 -27.18 10.66 24.27
N GLN A 38 -27.53 10.42 25.54
CA GLN A 38 -28.17 9.17 25.98
C GLN A 38 -29.56 8.97 25.36
N ARG A 39 -30.37 10.03 25.31
CA ARG A 39 -31.68 9.98 24.62
C ARG A 39 -31.52 9.68 23.14
N LYS A 40 -30.54 10.31 22.47
CA LYS A 40 -30.24 10.03 21.06
C LYS A 40 -29.79 8.58 20.85
N ALA A 41 -28.92 8.06 21.70
CA ALA A 41 -28.45 6.67 21.64
C ALA A 41 -29.58 5.65 21.90
N GLN A 42 -30.49 5.94 22.84
CA GLN A 42 -31.67 5.08 23.09
C GLN A 42 -32.64 5.09 21.90
N LEU A 43 -32.90 6.26 21.31
CA LEU A 43 -33.74 6.37 20.10
C LEU A 43 -33.12 5.61 18.91
N GLU A 44 -31.79 5.69 18.75
CA GLU A 44 -31.06 4.95 17.72
C GLU A 44 -31.07 3.43 17.94
N SER A 45 -31.12 2.97 19.20
CA SER A 45 -31.27 1.55 19.53
C SER A 45 -32.68 1.01 19.28
N ALA A 46 -33.70 1.86 19.39
CA ALA A 46 -35.12 1.46 19.28
C ALA A 46 -35.70 1.64 17.86
N LEU A 47 -35.23 2.65 17.11
CA LEU A 47 -35.73 3.01 15.77
C LEU A 47 -34.75 2.69 14.63
N GLY A 48 -33.54 2.25 14.97
CA GLY A 48 -32.44 2.05 14.02
C GLY A 48 -31.54 3.28 13.89
N LYS A 49 -30.32 3.10 13.38
CA LYS A 49 -29.32 4.17 13.26
C LYS A 49 -29.84 5.31 12.36
N THR A 50 -29.73 6.53 12.84
CA THR A 50 -30.07 7.74 12.06
C THR A 50 -29.15 7.87 10.83
N PRO A 51 -29.63 8.46 9.72
CA PRO A 51 -28.80 8.65 8.52
C PRO A 51 -27.52 9.47 8.80
N GLU A 52 -27.55 10.36 9.80
CA GLU A 52 -26.39 11.12 10.25
C GLU A 52 -25.33 10.26 10.96
N THR A 53 -25.74 9.31 11.81
CA THR A 53 -24.78 8.41 12.49
C THR A 53 -24.19 7.38 11.54
N VAL A 54 -24.97 6.87 10.58
CA VAL A 54 -24.46 6.02 9.49
C VAL A 54 -23.46 6.77 8.61
N ALA A 55 -23.73 8.05 8.31
CA ALA A 55 -22.80 8.89 7.55
C ALA A 55 -21.50 9.14 8.34
N ALA A 56 -21.59 9.46 9.63
CA ALA A 56 -20.42 9.66 10.48
C ALA A 56 -19.57 8.38 10.62
N GLU A 57 -20.18 7.22 10.86
CA GLU A 57 -19.51 5.92 10.91
C GLU A 57 -18.83 5.58 9.59
N ARG A 58 -19.50 5.81 8.44
CA ARG A 58 -18.90 5.61 7.11
C ARG A 58 -17.71 6.53 6.88
N THR A 59 -17.79 7.78 7.32
CA THR A 59 -16.69 8.76 7.17
C THR A 59 -15.48 8.36 8.02
N GLN A 60 -15.71 7.84 9.22
CA GLN A 60 -14.67 7.33 10.11
C GLN A 60 -14.06 6.01 9.59
N PHE A 61 -14.89 5.13 9.03
CA PHE A 61 -14.44 3.91 8.35
C PHE A 61 -13.62 4.25 7.10
N LEU A 62 -14.07 5.19 6.26
CA LEU A 62 -13.34 5.67 5.09
C LEU A 62 -12.02 6.34 5.50
N LYS A 63 -12.00 7.17 6.55
CA LYS A 63 -10.74 7.74 7.08
C LYS A 63 -9.77 6.65 7.53
N SER A 64 -10.26 5.61 8.19
CA SER A 64 -9.44 4.48 8.62
C SER A 64 -8.93 3.68 7.41
N LEU A 65 -9.81 3.41 6.43
CA LEU A 65 -9.46 2.69 5.20
C LEU A 65 -8.48 3.47 4.31
N VAL A 66 -8.61 4.79 4.25
CA VAL A 66 -7.69 5.68 3.54
C VAL A 66 -6.35 5.78 4.28
N GLY A 67 -6.37 5.87 5.62
CA GLY A 67 -5.17 5.91 6.44
C GLY A 67 -4.33 4.64 6.31
N TYR A 68 -4.95 3.46 6.46
CA TYR A 68 -4.28 2.17 6.24
C TYR A 68 -4.02 1.90 4.76
N GLY A 69 -4.93 2.31 3.87
CA GLY A 69 -4.80 2.13 2.42
C GLY A 69 -3.59 2.85 1.86
N ALA A 70 -3.28 4.06 2.34
CA ALA A 70 -2.07 4.79 1.96
C ALA A 70 -0.79 4.02 2.35
N VAL A 71 -0.74 3.44 3.56
CA VAL A 71 0.40 2.62 4.01
C VAL A 71 0.53 1.36 3.14
N PHE A 72 -0.57 0.66 2.86
CA PHE A 72 -0.55 -0.50 1.97
C PHE A 72 -0.10 -0.15 0.55
N LEU A 73 -0.50 1.00 0.03
CA LEU A 73 -0.11 1.46 -1.30
C LEU A 73 1.39 1.80 -1.33
N ILE A 74 1.91 2.46 -0.30
CA ILE A 74 3.35 2.78 -0.19
C ILE A 74 4.18 1.50 -0.05
N VAL A 75 3.84 0.63 0.91
CA VAL A 75 4.58 -0.62 1.16
C VAL A 75 4.47 -1.56 -0.03
N GLY A 76 3.26 -1.71 -0.59
CA GLY A 76 3.01 -2.51 -1.79
C GLY A 76 3.75 -1.95 -3.01
N GLY A 77 3.78 -0.64 -3.18
CA GLY A 77 4.53 0.03 -4.24
C GLY A 77 6.03 -0.21 -4.13
N ILE A 78 6.60 -0.08 -2.93
CA ILE A 78 8.01 -0.40 -2.66
C ILE A 78 8.28 -1.88 -2.93
N ALA A 79 7.39 -2.78 -2.51
CA ALA A 79 7.54 -4.21 -2.74
C ALA A 79 7.49 -4.57 -4.23
N ILE A 80 6.59 -3.97 -5.01
CA ILE A 80 6.50 -4.15 -6.46
C ILE A 80 7.76 -3.60 -7.14
N LEU A 81 8.20 -2.39 -6.76
CA LEU A 81 9.40 -1.78 -7.32
C LEU A 81 10.64 -2.63 -7.01
N TRP A 82 10.74 -3.12 -5.77
CA TRP A 82 11.78 -4.05 -5.38
C TRP A 82 11.73 -5.33 -6.21
N GLY A 83 10.55 -5.93 -6.36
CA GLY A 83 10.37 -7.13 -7.17
C GLY A 83 10.77 -6.91 -8.64
N LEU A 84 10.35 -5.80 -9.23
CA LEU A 84 10.64 -5.48 -10.63
C LEU A 84 12.14 -5.29 -10.87
N LEU A 85 12.82 -4.55 -10.00
CA LEU A 85 14.26 -4.33 -10.11
C LEU A 85 15.04 -5.60 -9.75
N TYR A 86 14.68 -6.28 -8.67
CA TYR A 86 15.41 -7.46 -8.20
C TYR A 86 15.21 -8.70 -9.09
N PHE A 87 14.08 -8.81 -9.80
CA PHE A 87 13.74 -10.00 -10.58
C PHE A 87 14.83 -10.44 -11.58
N PRO A 88 15.39 -9.57 -12.44
CA PRO A 88 16.47 -9.98 -13.33
C PRO A 88 17.75 -10.40 -12.60
N ALA A 89 18.03 -9.83 -11.43
CA ALA A 89 19.16 -10.25 -10.60
C ALA A 89 18.90 -11.66 -10.03
N ALA A 90 17.69 -11.95 -9.56
CA ALA A 90 17.31 -13.28 -9.10
C ALA A 90 17.43 -14.33 -10.22
N CYS A 91 17.00 -14.00 -11.44
CA CYS A 91 17.16 -14.87 -12.61
C CYS A 91 18.64 -15.10 -12.96
N ALA A 92 19.47 -14.05 -12.89
CA ALA A 92 20.91 -14.16 -13.09
C ALA A 92 21.56 -15.08 -12.04
N VAL A 93 21.24 -14.88 -10.76
CA VAL A 93 21.69 -15.72 -9.64
C VAL A 93 21.29 -17.18 -9.84
N ALA A 94 20.05 -17.43 -10.25
CA ALA A 94 19.57 -18.78 -10.53
C ALA A 94 20.43 -19.47 -11.61
N GLY A 95 20.79 -18.72 -12.66
CA GLY A 95 21.57 -19.21 -13.79
C GLY A 95 22.95 -19.72 -13.42
N TYR A 96 23.67 -19.03 -12.52
CA TYR A 96 25.05 -19.42 -12.18
C TYR A 96 25.21 -20.17 -10.86
N THR A 97 24.32 -19.98 -9.87
CA THR A 97 24.42 -20.67 -8.57
C THR A 97 23.77 -22.05 -8.57
N ARG A 98 22.87 -22.33 -9.52
CA ARG A 98 22.06 -23.55 -9.57
C ARG A 98 21.31 -23.87 -8.26
N SER A 99 21.03 -22.85 -7.44
CA SER A 99 20.38 -22.99 -6.13
C SER A 99 19.23 -22.00 -5.99
N PHE A 100 18.06 -22.51 -5.58
CA PHE A 100 16.88 -21.70 -5.32
C PHE A 100 17.02 -20.86 -4.03
N THR A 101 17.73 -21.35 -3.02
CA THR A 101 17.93 -20.58 -1.78
C THR A 101 18.81 -19.36 -2.01
N ALA A 102 19.72 -19.43 -2.98
CA ALA A 102 20.56 -18.30 -3.36
C ALA A 102 19.77 -17.17 -4.05
N THR A 103 18.71 -17.48 -4.81
CA THR A 103 17.90 -16.47 -5.52
C THR A 103 17.06 -15.64 -4.56
N MET A 104 16.60 -16.23 -3.45
CA MET A 104 15.84 -15.55 -2.40
C MET A 104 16.70 -14.68 -1.48
N ASN A 105 18.03 -14.86 -1.48
CA ASN A 105 18.92 -14.09 -0.62
C ASN A 105 19.22 -12.71 -1.26
N PRO A 106 18.67 -11.60 -0.73
CA PRO A 106 18.87 -10.28 -1.32
C PRO A 106 20.33 -9.84 -1.33
N LEU A 107 21.16 -10.34 -0.40
CA LEU A 107 22.58 -10.02 -0.37
C LEU A 107 23.31 -10.57 -1.60
N VAL A 108 22.94 -11.77 -2.04
CA VAL A 108 23.52 -12.38 -3.24
C VAL A 108 23.09 -11.60 -4.47
N GLY A 109 21.79 -11.31 -4.61
CA GLY A 109 21.30 -10.54 -5.76
C GLY A 109 21.87 -9.12 -5.81
N LEU A 110 22.04 -8.43 -4.67
CA LEU A 110 22.69 -7.12 -4.63
C LEU A 110 24.17 -7.18 -5.02
N ASP A 111 24.90 -8.24 -4.62
CA ASP A 111 26.27 -8.47 -5.09
C ASP A 111 26.31 -8.71 -6.60
N THR A 112 25.38 -9.51 -7.14
CA THR A 112 25.23 -9.74 -8.57
C THR A 112 24.97 -8.45 -9.34
N ILE A 113 24.08 -7.57 -8.84
CA ILE A 113 23.79 -6.26 -9.43
C ILE A 113 25.06 -5.42 -9.51
N LYS A 114 25.82 -5.34 -8.40
CA LYS A 114 27.07 -4.58 -8.34
C LYS A 114 28.11 -5.11 -9.33
N ARG A 115 28.24 -6.44 -9.46
CA ARG A 115 29.22 -7.07 -10.36
C ARG A 115 28.86 -6.95 -11.84
N LEU A 116 27.57 -7.04 -12.17
CA LEU A 116 27.08 -6.84 -13.54
C LEU A 116 27.22 -5.36 -13.96
N GLY A 117 27.01 -4.42 -13.04
CA GLY A 117 27.18 -2.99 -13.29
C GLY A 117 26.31 -2.50 -14.45
N THR A 118 26.91 -1.87 -15.46
CA THR A 118 26.21 -1.36 -16.66
C THR A 118 25.45 -2.45 -17.42
N SER A 119 25.95 -3.69 -17.43
CA SER A 119 25.24 -4.80 -18.08
C SER A 119 23.89 -5.06 -17.45
N TYR A 120 23.75 -4.84 -16.14
CA TYR A 120 22.48 -5.01 -15.44
C TYR A 120 21.46 -3.92 -15.81
N ILE A 121 21.90 -2.68 -16.02
CA ILE A 121 21.02 -1.61 -16.53
C ILE A 121 20.48 -1.98 -17.91
N LEU A 122 21.32 -2.54 -18.78
CA LEU A 122 20.90 -3.05 -20.08
C LEU A 122 19.87 -4.17 -19.97
N ILE A 123 20.03 -5.11 -19.03
CA ILE A 123 19.04 -6.16 -18.75
C ILE A 123 17.70 -5.53 -18.33
N LEU A 124 17.72 -4.52 -17.44
CA LEU A 124 16.50 -3.83 -17.00
C LEU A 124 15.79 -3.13 -18.16
N VAL A 125 16.53 -2.40 -19.00
CA VAL A 125 15.97 -1.70 -20.17
C VAL A 125 15.39 -2.71 -21.17
N MET A 126 16.11 -3.79 -21.48
CA MET A 126 15.61 -4.82 -22.38
C MET A 126 14.39 -5.56 -21.80
N GLY A 127 14.41 -5.85 -20.50
CA GLY A 127 13.26 -6.43 -19.80
C GLY A 127 12.03 -5.52 -19.85
N LEU A 128 12.21 -4.21 -19.68
CA LEU A 128 11.14 -3.22 -19.81
C LEU A 128 10.58 -3.17 -21.24
N LEU A 129 11.44 -3.17 -22.25
CA LEU A 129 11.00 -3.20 -23.66
C LEU A 129 10.22 -4.48 -23.98
N LEU A 130 10.65 -5.64 -23.47
CA LEU A 130 9.92 -6.90 -23.62
C LEU A 130 8.58 -6.87 -22.88
N ALA A 131 8.50 -6.26 -21.70
CA ALA A 131 7.25 -6.09 -20.97
C ALA A 131 6.26 -5.20 -21.73
N ILE A 132 6.73 -4.09 -22.32
CA ILE A 132 5.92 -3.23 -23.19
C ILE A 132 5.45 -4.00 -24.43
N ALA A 133 6.32 -4.79 -25.07
CA ALA A 133 5.92 -5.62 -26.21
C ALA A 133 4.86 -6.66 -25.80
N ALA A 134 5.01 -7.29 -24.63
CA ALA A 134 4.05 -8.27 -24.11
C ALA A 134 2.67 -7.64 -23.85
N THR A 135 2.62 -6.44 -23.27
CA THR A 135 1.36 -5.74 -23.00
C THR A 135 0.68 -5.28 -24.28
N LEU A 136 1.43 -4.81 -25.28
CA LEU A 136 0.89 -4.46 -26.60
C LEU A 136 0.28 -5.68 -27.31
N VAL A 137 1.04 -6.79 -27.40
CA VAL A 137 0.54 -8.03 -28.04
C VAL A 137 -0.71 -8.54 -27.32
N SER A 138 -0.67 -8.58 -25.98
CA SER A 138 -1.80 -9.04 -25.17
C SER A 138 -3.02 -8.12 -25.33
N GLY A 139 -2.82 -6.80 -25.37
CA GLY A 139 -3.88 -5.82 -25.62
C GLY A 139 -4.54 -6.00 -26.99
N VAL A 140 -3.73 -6.15 -28.04
CA VAL A 140 -4.23 -6.39 -29.41
C VAL A 140 -5.01 -7.70 -29.49
N LEU A 141 -4.50 -8.79 -28.93
CA LEU A 141 -5.19 -10.08 -28.90
C LEU A 141 -6.51 -9.99 -28.12
N SER A 142 -6.53 -9.27 -26.99
CA SER A 142 -7.74 -9.08 -26.20
C SER A 142 -8.83 -8.34 -26.97
N VAL A 143 -8.46 -7.32 -27.76
CA VAL A 143 -9.42 -6.58 -28.60
C VAL A 143 -9.95 -7.46 -29.73
N ILE A 144 -9.06 -8.14 -30.46
CA ILE A 144 -9.44 -8.99 -31.62
C ILE A 144 -10.36 -10.13 -31.19
N PHE A 145 -10.03 -10.81 -30.09
CA PHE A 145 -10.80 -11.94 -29.61
C PHE A 145 -11.85 -11.57 -28.57
N SER A 146 -12.13 -10.28 -28.34
CA SER A 146 -13.17 -9.82 -27.40
C SER A 146 -14.54 -10.50 -27.59
N PRO A 147 -14.97 -10.93 -28.81
CA PRO A 147 -16.22 -11.66 -28.96
C PRO A 147 -16.23 -13.06 -28.32
N PHE A 148 -15.06 -13.61 -27.97
CA PHE A 148 -14.90 -14.94 -27.36
C PHE A 148 -14.71 -14.88 -25.84
N ASP A 149 -15.03 -13.74 -25.22
CA ASP A 149 -14.86 -13.53 -23.78
C ASP A 149 -16.01 -14.22 -23.02
N LEU A 150 -15.70 -15.33 -22.35
CA LEU A 150 -16.69 -16.10 -21.59
C LEU A 150 -16.77 -15.63 -20.12
N PRO A 151 -17.96 -15.59 -19.51
CA PRO A 151 -18.09 -15.38 -18.07
C PRO A 151 -17.25 -16.43 -17.31
N SER A 152 -16.46 -15.99 -16.33
CA SER A 152 -15.52 -16.81 -15.52
C SER A 152 -14.20 -17.21 -16.20
N MET A 153 -14.20 -17.70 -17.44
CA MET A 153 -12.96 -18.16 -18.10
C MET A 153 -12.18 -17.06 -18.83
N GLY A 154 -12.86 -15.97 -19.16
CA GLY A 154 -12.33 -14.90 -20.00
C GLY A 154 -12.06 -15.38 -21.43
N ASN A 155 -11.22 -14.62 -22.13
CA ASN A 155 -10.89 -14.83 -23.54
C ASN A 155 -9.86 -15.97 -23.72
N LEU A 156 -10.36 -17.21 -23.81
CA LEU A 156 -9.54 -18.42 -23.95
C LEU A 156 -8.66 -18.40 -25.23
N PRO A 157 -9.16 -18.02 -26.42
CA PRO A 157 -8.31 -17.92 -27.62
C PRO A 157 -7.18 -16.91 -27.48
N ALA A 158 -7.44 -15.72 -26.93
CA ALA A 158 -6.40 -14.72 -26.68
C ALA A 158 -5.35 -15.22 -25.70
N LYS A 159 -5.77 -15.95 -24.64
CA LYS A 159 -4.83 -16.55 -23.68
C LYS A 159 -3.97 -17.65 -24.32
N ALA A 160 -4.56 -18.51 -25.14
CA ALA A 160 -3.83 -19.58 -25.81
C ALA A 160 -2.74 -19.02 -26.74
N ILE A 161 -3.10 -18.10 -27.64
CA ILE A 161 -2.17 -17.47 -28.57
C ILE A 161 -1.18 -16.56 -27.81
N GLY A 162 -1.67 -15.79 -26.85
CA GLY A 162 -0.86 -14.93 -26.00
C GLY A 162 0.20 -15.70 -25.22
N SER A 163 -0.09 -16.94 -24.79
CA SER A 163 0.88 -17.80 -24.10
C SER A 163 2.07 -18.17 -24.98
N LEU A 164 1.87 -18.33 -26.29
CA LEU A 164 2.96 -18.62 -27.24
C LEU A 164 3.91 -17.42 -27.37
N PHE A 165 3.36 -16.21 -27.47
CA PHE A 165 4.16 -14.98 -27.47
C PHE A 165 4.84 -14.76 -26.12
N GLY A 166 4.13 -14.99 -25.01
CA GLY A 166 4.70 -14.91 -23.67
C GLY A 166 5.87 -15.87 -23.48
N PHE A 167 5.73 -17.12 -23.96
CA PHE A 167 6.81 -18.09 -23.97
C PHE A 167 8.00 -17.60 -24.80
N TYR A 168 7.78 -17.13 -26.03
CA TYR A 168 8.85 -16.57 -26.87
C TYR A 168 9.59 -15.42 -26.16
N LEU A 169 8.87 -14.46 -25.59
CA LEU A 169 9.47 -13.35 -24.86
C LEU A 169 10.26 -13.82 -23.62
N SER A 170 9.79 -14.86 -22.93
CA SER A 170 10.52 -15.45 -21.80
C SER A 170 11.85 -16.11 -22.24
N VAL A 171 11.87 -16.76 -23.41
CA VAL A 171 13.09 -17.33 -24.00
C VAL A 171 14.06 -16.23 -24.40
N VAL A 172 13.57 -15.17 -25.05
CA VAL A 172 14.39 -13.99 -25.40
C VAL A 172 15.01 -13.37 -24.16
N PHE A 173 14.22 -13.20 -23.09
CA PHE A 173 14.72 -12.69 -21.81
C PHE A 173 15.80 -13.59 -21.20
N SER A 174 15.60 -14.90 -21.23
CA SER A 174 16.60 -15.89 -20.78
C SER A 174 17.91 -15.77 -21.56
N CYS A 175 17.84 -15.62 -22.90
CA CYS A 175 19.02 -15.41 -23.74
C CYS A 175 19.77 -14.11 -23.41
N ILE A 176 19.03 -13.02 -23.11
CA ILE A 176 19.64 -11.74 -22.72
C ILE A 176 20.42 -11.89 -21.40
N ILE A 177 19.82 -12.56 -20.41
CA ILE A 177 20.51 -12.84 -19.14
C ILE A 177 21.72 -13.75 -19.38
N GLY A 178 21.57 -14.82 -20.15
CA GLY A 178 22.67 -15.74 -20.47
C GLY A 178 23.84 -15.02 -21.15
N TYR A 179 23.56 -14.15 -22.12
CA TYR A 179 24.58 -13.32 -22.77
C TYR A 179 25.25 -12.34 -21.80
N ALA A 180 24.47 -11.70 -20.92
CA ALA A 180 25.01 -10.78 -19.92
C ALA A 180 25.90 -11.50 -18.89
N LEU A 181 25.51 -12.71 -18.46
CA LEU A 181 26.31 -13.56 -17.59
C LEU A 181 27.61 -14.00 -18.26
N TYR A 182 27.54 -14.43 -19.52
CA TYR A 182 28.71 -14.80 -20.31
C TYR A 182 29.72 -13.63 -20.41
N LYS A 183 29.24 -12.43 -20.72
CA LYS A 183 30.07 -11.22 -20.81
C LYS A 183 30.64 -10.80 -19.44
N ALA A 184 29.98 -11.15 -18.34
CA ALA A 184 30.38 -10.81 -16.98
C ALA A 184 31.06 -11.98 -16.25
N ALA A 185 31.37 -13.09 -16.91
CA ALA A 185 31.87 -14.32 -16.28
C ALA A 185 33.13 -14.08 -15.43
N ASP A 186 34.07 -13.28 -15.94
CA ASP A 186 35.31 -12.95 -15.23
C ASP A 186 35.04 -12.11 -13.95
N ARG A 187 34.01 -11.24 -13.97
CA ARG A 187 33.61 -10.40 -12.82
C ARG A 187 32.83 -11.20 -11.77
N LEU A 188 32.08 -12.18 -12.23
CA LEU A 188 31.26 -13.09 -11.42
C LEU A 188 32.07 -14.30 -10.90
N LYS A 189 33.34 -14.44 -11.28
CA LYS A 189 34.24 -15.56 -10.92
C LYS A 189 33.62 -16.92 -11.24
N LEU A 190 32.92 -17.02 -12.37
CA LEU A 190 32.30 -18.26 -12.80
C LEU A 190 33.37 -19.22 -13.34
N ALA A 191 33.27 -20.51 -13.00
CA ALA A 191 34.09 -21.54 -13.64
C ALA A 191 33.71 -21.60 -15.14
N ARG A 192 34.71 -21.51 -16.02
CA ARG A 192 34.52 -21.65 -17.48
C ARG A 192 34.30 -23.11 -17.85
#